data_AF-A0A154LBG0-F1
#
_entry.id   AF-A0A154LBG0-F1
#
_cell.length_a   1.000
_cell.length_b   1.000
_cell.length_c   1.000
_cell.angle_alpha   90.00
_cell.angle_beta   90.00
_cell.angle_gamma   90.00
#
_symmetry.space_group_name_H-M   'P 1'
#
loop_
_entity.id
_entity.type
_entity.pdbx_description
1 polymer ?
#
loop_
_entity_poly.entity_id
_entity_poly.type
_entity_poly.pdbx_seq_one_letter_code
_entity_poly.pdbx_strand_id
1 'polypeptide(L)'
;MVRSNMKSRIAIPALAAAIVSVTGLVAGPAFAGNATSASSHTVEVAASRSATDVIKTLASEAIVGLTDQSLSNDTRRQNFVALMDRYFAMDVISRFVLGRYWRSISEEELNEFADLLQDYLALNYASQFKDFNGEQFVVGDEKQQNKDTFVNSQFVRPDGPPVSIVWRLREFGDEYKIIDVTVEGLSMGITQRDEFTAVIQKNGGEVSALTENLRVKVGK
;
A
#
# COMPACT_ATOMS: atom_id res chain seq x y z
N MET A 1 -16.10 26.61 -31.58
CA MET A 1 -15.63 25.28 -32.02
C MET A 1 -14.54 24.82 -31.05
N VAL A 2 -14.69 23.61 -30.53
CA VAL A 2 -14.26 23.16 -29.20
C VAL A 2 -12.76 22.84 -29.11
N ARG A 3 -12.11 23.29 -28.02
CA ARG A 3 -10.74 22.92 -27.62
C ARG A 3 -10.75 21.50 -27.04
N SER A 4 -10.06 20.56 -27.66
CA SER A 4 -9.91 19.18 -27.18
C SER A 4 -8.76 19.10 -26.17
N ASN A 5 -9.10 18.87 -24.90
CA ASN A 5 -8.16 18.60 -23.81
C ASN A 5 -7.83 17.09 -23.78
N MET A 6 -6.63 16.72 -24.18
CA MET A 6 -6.12 15.35 -24.10
C MET A 6 -5.56 15.09 -22.70
N LYS A 7 -6.40 14.61 -21.78
CA LYS A 7 -5.96 14.03 -20.50
C LYS A 7 -5.38 12.65 -20.79
N SER A 8 -4.06 12.50 -20.67
CA SER A 8 -3.38 11.21 -20.69
C SER A 8 -3.84 10.39 -19.49
N ARG A 9 -4.65 9.35 -19.75
CA ARG A 9 -5.06 8.35 -18.76
C ARG A 9 -3.92 7.34 -18.70
N ILE A 10 -3.22 7.25 -17.58
CA ILE A 10 -2.38 6.09 -17.31
C ILE A 10 -3.35 4.92 -17.08
N ALA A 11 -3.65 4.22 -18.16
CA ALA A 11 -4.45 3.01 -18.14
C ALA A 11 -3.58 1.87 -17.60
N ILE A 12 -3.95 1.32 -16.44
CA ILE A 12 -3.44 0.02 -16.01
C ILE A 12 -3.88 -0.99 -17.09
N PRO A 13 -2.96 -1.69 -17.75
CA PRO A 13 -3.29 -2.51 -18.91
C PRO A 13 -4.19 -3.67 -18.50
N ALA A 14 -5.32 -3.82 -19.20
CA ALA A 14 -6.20 -4.97 -19.09
C ALA A 14 -5.53 -6.18 -19.75
N LEU A 15 -5.32 -7.27 -19.00
CA LEU A 15 -4.88 -8.56 -19.57
C LEU A 15 -5.86 -9.68 -19.21
N ALA A 16 -6.25 -10.40 -20.26
CA ALA A 16 -7.33 -11.37 -20.31
C ALA A 16 -6.96 -12.77 -19.79
N ALA A 17 -8.02 -13.52 -19.47
CA ALA A 17 -8.16 -14.99 -19.48
C ALA A 17 -7.58 -15.79 -18.30
N ALA A 18 -8.43 -16.52 -17.57
CA ALA A 18 -8.82 -17.91 -17.87
C ALA A 18 -9.58 -18.55 -16.67
N ILE A 19 -10.62 -19.32 -16.98
CA ILE A 19 -11.55 -19.97 -16.06
C ILE A 19 -10.94 -21.29 -15.54
N VAL A 20 -10.99 -21.54 -14.23
CA VAL A 20 -11.04 -22.92 -13.69
C VAL A 20 -11.94 -22.96 -12.46
N SER A 21 -13.05 -23.68 -12.60
CA SER A 21 -13.97 -24.07 -11.53
C SER A 21 -13.47 -25.34 -10.86
N VAL A 22 -13.47 -25.42 -9.52
CA VAL A 22 -13.41 -26.72 -8.82
C VAL A 22 -14.44 -26.74 -7.70
N THR A 23 -15.45 -27.60 -7.92
CA THR A 23 -16.40 -28.10 -6.94
C THR A 23 -15.76 -29.25 -6.14
N GLY A 24 -16.06 -29.35 -4.85
CA GLY A 24 -15.67 -30.48 -4.01
C GLY A 24 -16.38 -30.49 -2.66
N LEU A 25 -17.41 -31.33 -2.55
CA LEU A 25 -18.31 -31.53 -1.41
C LEU A 25 -17.95 -32.85 -0.72
N VAL A 26 -17.78 -32.91 0.60
CA VAL A 26 -18.03 -34.15 1.39
C VAL A 26 -18.47 -33.81 2.83
N ALA A 27 -19.54 -34.47 3.27
CA ALA A 27 -20.13 -34.43 4.60
C ALA A 27 -19.81 -35.72 5.41
N GLY A 28 -19.85 -35.66 6.75
CA GLY A 28 -20.01 -36.85 7.61
C GLY A 28 -19.48 -36.70 9.07
N PRO A 29 -20.03 -37.41 10.07
CA PRO A 29 -20.52 -36.77 11.30
C PRO A 29 -19.86 -37.17 12.65
N ALA A 30 -20.13 -36.31 13.64
CA ALA A 30 -20.40 -36.50 15.08
C ALA A 30 -19.68 -37.58 15.93
N PHE A 31 -19.07 -37.12 17.03
CA PHE A 31 -19.10 -37.80 18.34
C PHE A 31 -19.22 -36.80 19.49
N ALA A 32 -20.04 -37.15 20.48
CA ALA A 32 -20.40 -36.34 21.64
C ALA A 32 -19.58 -36.72 22.89
N GLY A 33 -19.37 -35.73 23.78
CA GLY A 33 -19.30 -35.91 25.24
C GLY A 33 -17.91 -36.17 25.86
N ASN A 34 -17.34 -35.14 26.51
CA ASN A 34 -17.38 -35.02 27.99
C ASN A 34 -16.71 -33.72 28.50
N ALA A 35 -17.50 -32.95 29.25
CA ALA A 35 -17.15 -31.91 30.23
C ALA A 35 -16.30 -32.51 31.38
N THR A 36 -15.49 -31.82 32.19
CA THR A 36 -14.99 -30.45 32.34
C THR A 36 -13.92 -30.54 33.44
N SER A 37 -12.80 -29.83 33.30
CA SER A 37 -12.04 -29.19 34.40
C SER A 37 -10.88 -28.43 33.76
N ALA A 38 -11.19 -27.25 33.21
CA ALA A 38 -10.16 -26.33 32.71
C ALA A 38 -9.86 -25.32 33.81
N SER A 39 -8.64 -25.41 34.34
CA SER A 39 -8.00 -24.31 35.07
C SER A 39 -7.98 -23.09 34.15
N SER A 40 -8.67 -22.03 34.56
CA SER A 40 -8.68 -20.74 33.89
C SER A 40 -7.33 -20.05 34.11
N HIS A 41 -6.33 -20.45 33.32
CA HIS A 41 -5.29 -19.52 32.94
C HIS A 41 -5.92 -18.56 31.94
N THR A 42 -6.28 -17.37 32.41
CA THR A 42 -6.44 -16.20 31.56
C THR A 42 -5.12 -15.97 30.85
N VAL A 43 -4.97 -16.59 29.68
CA VAL A 43 -4.08 -16.09 28.64
C VAL A 43 -4.71 -14.75 28.26
N GLU A 44 -4.11 -13.68 28.76
CA GLU A 44 -4.25 -12.37 28.18
C GLU A 44 -3.80 -12.50 26.72
N VAL A 45 -4.75 -12.73 25.83
CA VAL A 45 -4.54 -12.64 24.39
C VAL A 45 -4.32 -11.16 24.13
N ALA A 46 -3.08 -10.70 24.32
CA ALA A 46 -2.56 -9.61 23.54
C ALA A 46 -2.77 -10.05 22.09
N ALA A 47 -3.84 -9.54 21.48
CA ALA A 47 -4.16 -9.83 20.10
C ALA A 47 -3.00 -9.28 19.27
N SER A 48 -2.03 -10.14 18.98
CA SER A 48 -1.14 -9.98 17.84
C SER A 48 -2.06 -9.70 16.66
N ARG A 49 -2.13 -8.42 16.25
CA ARG A 49 -2.91 -8.02 15.09
C ARG A 49 -2.19 -8.63 13.90
N SER A 50 -2.81 -9.61 13.24
CA SER A 50 -2.21 -10.23 12.07
C SER A 50 -1.93 -9.18 10.99
N ALA A 51 -0.94 -9.42 10.12
CA ALA A 51 -0.65 -8.51 9.02
C ALA A 51 -1.89 -8.33 8.10
N THR A 52 -2.66 -9.41 7.94
CA THR A 52 -3.97 -9.43 7.27
C THR A 52 -4.96 -8.44 7.88
N ASP A 53 -5.08 -8.41 9.21
CA ASP A 53 -6.00 -7.50 9.90
C ASP A 53 -5.58 -6.04 9.73
N VAL A 54 -4.26 -5.77 9.69
CA VAL A 54 -3.73 -4.44 9.36
C VAL A 54 -4.17 -4.01 7.96
N ILE A 55 -4.03 -4.88 6.94
CA ILE A 55 -4.46 -4.57 5.56
C ILE A 55 -5.99 -4.41 5.45
N LYS A 56 -6.78 -5.23 6.14
CA LYS A 56 -8.25 -5.07 6.18
C LYS A 56 -8.67 -3.74 6.80
N THR A 57 -8.00 -3.34 7.89
CA THR A 57 -8.29 -2.08 8.58
C THR A 57 -7.90 -0.89 7.70
N LEU A 58 -6.70 -0.91 7.11
CA LEU A 58 -6.26 0.08 6.13
C LEU A 58 -7.27 0.21 4.99
N ALA A 59 -7.71 -0.89 4.38
CA ALA A 59 -8.64 -0.86 3.27
C ALA A 59 -10.00 -0.26 3.66
N SER A 60 -10.50 -0.61 4.85
CA SER A 60 -11.76 -0.07 5.38
C SER A 60 -11.66 1.45 5.60
N GLU A 61 -10.58 1.92 6.23
CA GLU A 61 -10.33 3.34 6.45
C GLU A 61 -10.09 4.09 5.14
N ALA A 62 -9.41 3.49 4.17
CA ALA A 62 -9.20 4.06 2.84
C ALA A 62 -10.52 4.20 2.07
N ILE A 63 -11.41 3.20 2.10
CA ILE A 63 -12.72 3.31 1.45
C ILE A 63 -13.51 4.47 2.05
N VAL A 64 -13.61 4.55 3.38
CA VAL A 64 -14.35 5.63 4.06
C VAL A 64 -13.71 7.00 3.82
N GLY A 65 -12.39 7.10 3.97
CA GLY A 65 -11.66 8.37 3.95
C GLY A 65 -11.32 8.89 2.56
N LEU A 66 -11.32 8.03 1.52
CA LEU A 66 -10.81 8.39 0.19
C LEU A 66 -11.81 8.21 -0.95
N THR A 67 -12.99 7.63 -0.77
CA THR A 67 -13.93 7.36 -1.91
C THR A 67 -15.16 8.28 -1.94
N ASP A 68 -15.44 9.00 -0.84
CA ASP A 68 -16.54 9.96 -0.80
C ASP A 68 -16.35 11.06 -1.88
N GLN A 69 -17.31 11.17 -2.79
CA GLN A 69 -17.27 12.08 -3.93
C GLN A 69 -17.37 13.56 -3.53
N SER A 70 -17.88 13.85 -2.34
CA SER A 70 -18.00 15.20 -1.81
C SER A 70 -16.67 15.78 -1.30
N LEU A 71 -15.67 14.92 -1.01
CA LEU A 71 -14.37 15.38 -0.50
C LEU A 71 -13.61 16.19 -1.55
N SER A 72 -13.10 17.34 -1.11
CA SER A 72 -12.14 18.14 -1.87
C SER A 72 -10.87 17.32 -2.20
N ASN A 73 -10.13 17.71 -3.24
CA ASN A 73 -8.86 17.07 -3.55
C ASN A 73 -7.85 17.19 -2.40
N ASP A 74 -7.82 18.34 -1.72
CA ASP A 74 -6.87 18.61 -0.65
C ASP A 74 -7.18 17.78 0.59
N THR A 75 -8.45 17.69 0.99
CA THR A 75 -8.89 16.83 2.09
C THR A 75 -8.58 15.36 1.78
N ARG A 76 -8.81 14.91 0.55
CA ARG A 76 -8.52 13.53 0.14
C ARG A 76 -7.01 13.23 0.20
N ARG A 77 -6.17 14.18 -0.22
CA ARG A 77 -4.72 14.08 -0.07
C ARG A 77 -4.30 14.01 1.39
N GLN A 78 -4.85 14.86 2.26
CA GLN A 78 -4.56 14.85 3.69
C GLN A 78 -4.95 13.51 4.34
N ASN A 79 -6.13 12.97 4.00
CA ASN A 79 -6.55 11.65 4.46
C ASN A 79 -5.58 10.56 3.97
N PHE A 80 -5.10 10.65 2.73
CA PHE A 80 -4.14 9.71 2.18
C PHE A 80 -2.79 9.76 2.92
N VAL A 81 -2.29 10.96 3.23
CA VAL A 81 -1.08 11.15 4.05
C VAL A 81 -1.27 10.54 5.44
N ALA A 82 -2.41 10.78 6.11
CA ALA A 82 -2.69 10.21 7.42
C ALA A 82 -2.71 8.67 7.42
N LEU A 83 -3.18 8.04 6.34
CA LEU A 83 -3.09 6.58 6.18
C LEU A 83 -1.64 6.12 6.00
N MET A 84 -0.82 6.86 5.25
CA MET A 84 0.61 6.55 5.13
C MET A 84 1.31 6.65 6.49
N ASP A 85 1.11 7.74 7.23
CA ASP A 85 1.70 7.92 8.58
C ASP A 85 1.35 6.76 9.53
N ARG A 86 0.11 6.27 9.42
CA ARG A 86 -0.39 5.23 10.32
C ARG A 86 0.10 3.82 9.93
N TYR A 87 0.10 3.49 8.65
CA TYR A 87 0.25 2.10 8.19
C TYR A 87 1.59 1.81 7.53
N PHE A 88 2.33 2.82 7.06
CA PHE A 88 3.55 2.65 6.30
C PHE A 88 4.77 3.05 7.13
N ALA A 89 5.86 2.28 7.02
CA ALA A 89 7.14 2.65 7.61
C ALA A 89 7.87 3.59 6.65
N MET A 90 7.46 4.87 6.63
CA MET A 90 7.97 5.85 5.67
C MET A 90 9.47 6.09 5.81
N ASP A 91 10.04 5.94 7.01
CA ASP A 91 11.48 6.00 7.23
C ASP A 91 12.24 4.86 6.50
N VAL A 92 11.67 3.66 6.47
CA VAL A 92 12.23 2.50 5.77
C VAL A 92 12.05 2.65 4.26
N ILE A 93 10.86 3.08 3.83
CA ILE A 93 10.53 3.30 2.42
C ILE A 93 11.44 4.39 1.84
N SER A 94 11.59 5.52 2.52
CA SER A 94 12.42 6.65 2.07
C SER A 94 13.87 6.24 1.86
N ARG A 95 14.47 5.53 2.83
CA ARG A 95 15.84 4.99 2.68
C ARG A 95 15.93 3.98 1.54
N PHE A 96 14.90 3.16 1.34
CA PHE A 96 14.88 2.17 0.27
C PHE A 96 14.85 2.83 -1.11
N VAL A 97 13.97 3.82 -1.33
CA VAL A 97 13.84 4.51 -2.62
C VAL A 97 15.01 5.43 -2.94
N LEU A 98 15.74 5.93 -1.93
CA LEU A 98 17.02 6.61 -2.13
C LEU A 98 18.20 5.65 -2.37
N GLY A 99 18.04 4.35 -2.06
CA GLY A 99 19.04 3.33 -2.33
C GLY A 99 20.35 3.53 -1.56
N ARG A 100 21.44 3.84 -2.25
CA ARG A 100 22.73 4.13 -1.59
C ARG A 100 22.86 5.59 -1.13
N TYR A 101 22.11 6.50 -1.77
CA TYR A 101 22.27 7.94 -1.61
C TYR A 101 21.75 8.48 -0.27
N TRP A 102 20.89 7.73 0.43
CA TRP A 102 20.49 8.15 1.78
C TRP A 102 21.69 8.23 2.74
N ARG A 103 22.79 7.52 2.47
CA ARG A 103 24.00 7.55 3.31
C ARG A 103 24.84 8.82 3.14
N SER A 104 24.56 9.63 2.12
CA SER A 104 25.29 10.87 1.84
C SER A 104 24.54 12.13 2.27
N ILE A 105 23.39 11.98 2.94
CA ILE A 105 22.58 13.10 3.43
C ILE A 105 22.45 13.01 4.96
N SER A 106 22.15 14.15 5.57
CA SER A 106 21.84 14.27 7.00
C SER A 106 20.50 13.62 7.35
N GLU A 107 20.25 13.44 8.64
CA GLU A 107 18.95 12.94 9.13
C GLU A 107 17.84 13.95 8.86
N GLU A 108 18.14 15.25 8.98
CA GLU A 108 17.22 16.33 8.66
C GLU A 108 16.80 16.32 7.18
N GLU A 109 17.77 16.15 6.26
CA GLU A 109 17.49 16.03 4.82
C GLU A 109 16.69 14.76 4.49
N LEU A 110 16.95 13.65 5.19
CA LEU A 110 16.19 12.41 5.01
C LEU A 110 14.73 12.56 5.47
N ASN A 111 14.51 13.23 6.59
CA ASN A 111 13.18 13.51 7.11
C ASN A 111 12.41 14.44 6.17
N GLU A 112 13.03 15.51 5.69
CA GLU A 112 12.42 16.39 4.70
C GLU A 112 12.06 15.62 3.42
N PHE A 113 12.97 14.77 2.93
CA PHE A 113 12.69 13.93 1.77
C PHE A 113 11.50 12.99 2.01
N ALA A 114 11.38 12.40 3.21
CA ALA A 114 10.27 11.52 3.55
C ALA A 114 8.92 12.26 3.50
N ASP A 115 8.86 13.47 4.06
CA ASP A 115 7.66 14.31 4.02
C ASP A 115 7.28 14.66 2.58
N LEU A 116 8.27 15.05 1.77
CA LEU A 116 8.06 15.37 0.35
C LEU A 116 7.64 14.15 -0.47
N LEU A 117 8.16 12.97 -0.15
CA LEU A 117 7.76 11.71 -0.76
C LEU A 117 6.28 11.41 -0.46
N GLN A 118 5.84 11.55 0.79
CA GLN A 118 4.45 11.35 1.17
C GLN A 118 3.51 12.31 0.42
N ASP A 119 3.83 13.59 0.40
CA ASP A 119 3.04 14.59 -0.32
C ASP A 119 3.00 14.30 -1.82
N TYR A 120 4.13 13.89 -2.40
CA TYR A 120 4.20 13.50 -3.80
C TYR A 120 3.34 12.27 -4.10
N LEU A 121 3.39 11.22 -3.28
CA LEU A 121 2.56 10.03 -3.45
C LEU A 121 1.07 10.39 -3.31
N ALA A 122 0.70 11.18 -2.31
CA ALA A 122 -0.66 11.65 -2.13
C ALA A 122 -1.17 12.45 -3.34
N LEU A 123 -0.33 13.32 -3.90
CA LEU A 123 -0.66 14.09 -5.10
C LEU A 123 -0.95 13.20 -6.31
N ASN A 124 -0.19 12.13 -6.51
CA ASN A 124 -0.32 11.24 -7.67
C ASN A 124 -1.43 10.18 -7.51
N TYR A 125 -1.68 9.71 -6.29
CA TYR A 125 -2.55 8.55 -6.06
C TYR A 125 -3.88 8.88 -5.38
N ALA A 126 -3.96 9.88 -4.50
CA ALA A 126 -5.19 10.11 -3.73
C ALA A 126 -6.40 10.42 -4.62
N SER A 127 -6.19 11.12 -5.74
CA SER A 127 -7.28 11.47 -6.67
C SER A 127 -7.87 10.27 -7.42
N GLN A 128 -7.13 9.17 -7.54
CA GLN A 128 -7.58 7.96 -8.25
C GLN A 128 -8.72 7.25 -7.50
N PHE A 129 -8.80 7.44 -6.18
CA PHE A 129 -9.90 6.90 -5.36
C PHE A 129 -11.26 7.54 -5.65
N LYS A 130 -11.31 8.64 -6.42
CA LYS A 130 -12.57 9.21 -6.92
C LYS A 130 -13.26 8.30 -7.92
N ASP A 131 -12.50 7.55 -8.68
CA ASP A 131 -13.06 6.67 -9.70
C ASP A 131 -13.49 5.32 -9.10
N PHE A 132 -13.30 5.12 -7.79
CA PHE A 132 -13.76 3.94 -7.07
C PHE A 132 -15.30 3.93 -7.04
N ASN A 133 -15.88 2.98 -7.76
CA ASN A 133 -17.30 2.80 -7.93
C ASN A 133 -17.66 1.30 -8.00
N GLY A 134 -17.91 0.71 -6.83
CA GLY A 134 -18.41 -0.66 -6.72
C GLY A 134 -17.35 -1.75 -6.89
N GLU A 135 -16.06 -1.42 -7.01
CA GLU A 135 -15.00 -2.41 -6.86
C GLU A 135 -15.01 -3.00 -5.45
N GLN A 136 -14.62 -4.27 -5.34
CA GLN A 136 -14.46 -4.94 -4.06
C GLN A 136 -12.98 -5.17 -3.79
N PHE A 137 -12.54 -4.80 -2.59
CA PHE A 137 -11.21 -5.14 -2.12
C PHE A 137 -11.27 -6.42 -1.29
N VAL A 138 -10.62 -7.48 -1.79
CA VAL A 138 -10.59 -8.79 -1.15
C VAL A 138 -9.19 -9.05 -0.63
N VAL A 139 -9.06 -9.26 0.68
CA VAL A 139 -7.80 -9.65 1.32
C VAL A 139 -7.73 -11.18 1.37
N GLY A 140 -6.65 -11.73 0.84
CA GLY A 140 -6.37 -13.16 0.75
C GLY A 140 -5.53 -13.66 1.94
N ASP A 141 -4.68 -14.63 1.64
CA ASP A 141 -3.76 -15.25 2.59
C ASP A 141 -2.55 -14.36 2.91
N GLU A 142 -1.93 -14.63 4.05
CA GLU A 142 -0.64 -14.09 4.42
C GLU A 142 0.42 -15.18 4.53
N LYS A 143 1.67 -14.80 4.25
CA LYS A 143 2.82 -15.69 4.34
C LYS A 143 4.01 -14.95 4.94
N GLN A 144 4.51 -15.46 6.06
CA GLN A 144 5.80 -15.03 6.60
C GLN A 144 6.94 -15.54 5.71
N GLN A 145 7.89 -14.66 5.38
CA GLN A 145 9.15 -15.02 4.76
C GLN A 145 10.28 -14.17 5.37
N ASN A 146 11.17 -14.84 6.12
CA ASN A 146 12.18 -14.18 6.94
C ASN A 146 11.52 -13.18 7.91
N LYS A 147 12.00 -11.93 7.94
CA LYS A 147 11.49 -10.85 8.79
C LYS A 147 10.29 -10.09 8.22
N ASP A 148 9.80 -10.48 7.05
CA ASP A 148 8.71 -9.79 6.38
C ASP A 148 7.51 -10.72 6.20
N THR A 149 6.32 -10.14 6.22
CA THR A 149 5.04 -10.83 5.98
C THR A 149 4.44 -10.31 4.70
N PHE A 150 4.03 -11.21 3.82
CA PHE A 150 3.42 -10.88 2.55
C PHE A 150 1.92 -11.18 2.64
N VAL A 151 1.08 -10.18 2.37
CA VAL A 151 -0.39 -10.32 2.37
C VAL A 151 -0.87 -10.18 0.94
N ASN A 152 -1.54 -11.21 0.42
CA ASN A 152 -2.14 -11.18 -0.90
C ASN A 152 -3.49 -10.47 -0.83
N SER A 153 -3.84 -9.72 -1.87
CA SER A 153 -5.15 -9.09 -2.01
C SER A 153 -5.48 -8.85 -3.48
N GLN A 154 -6.75 -8.53 -3.75
CA GLN A 154 -7.24 -8.23 -5.08
C GLN A 154 -8.27 -7.09 -5.05
N PHE A 155 -8.19 -6.19 -6.03
CA PHE A 155 -9.32 -5.34 -6.41
C PHE A 155 -10.14 -6.03 -7.49
N VAL A 156 -11.33 -6.50 -7.14
CA VAL A 156 -12.30 -7.07 -8.07
C VAL A 156 -13.08 -5.94 -8.71
N ARG A 157 -12.95 -5.79 -10.03
CA ARG A 157 -13.64 -4.76 -10.81
C ARG A 157 -14.91 -5.33 -11.44
N PRO A 158 -15.99 -4.54 -11.53
CA PRO A 158 -17.19 -4.96 -12.27
C PRO A 158 -16.90 -5.26 -13.75
N ASP A 159 -16.05 -4.44 -14.38
CA ASP A 159 -15.84 -4.43 -15.83
C ASP A 159 -14.41 -4.81 -16.26
N GLY A 160 -13.80 -5.82 -15.63
CA GLY A 160 -12.47 -6.28 -16.04
C GLY A 160 -11.85 -7.36 -15.16
N PRO A 161 -10.64 -7.84 -15.49
CA PRO A 161 -9.90 -8.75 -14.62
C PRO A 161 -9.60 -8.09 -13.26
N PRO A 162 -9.55 -8.89 -12.18
CA PRO A 162 -9.15 -8.38 -10.87
C PRO A 162 -7.70 -7.92 -10.92
N VAL A 163 -7.38 -6.89 -10.13
CA VAL A 163 -6.01 -6.42 -9.98
C VAL A 163 -5.39 -7.01 -8.73
N SER A 164 -4.30 -7.75 -8.88
CA SER A 164 -3.56 -8.36 -7.80
C SER A 164 -2.65 -7.35 -7.11
N ILE A 165 -2.73 -7.31 -5.77
CA ILE A 165 -1.88 -6.49 -4.93
C ILE A 165 -1.28 -7.37 -3.83
N VAL A 166 0.04 -7.35 -3.70
CA VAL A 166 0.76 -7.99 -2.61
C VAL A 166 1.39 -6.91 -1.73
N TRP A 167 1.03 -6.93 -0.45
CA TRP A 167 1.57 -6.02 0.56
C TRP A 167 2.75 -6.68 1.24
N ARG A 168 3.87 -5.99 1.33
CA ARG A 168 5.02 -6.43 2.12
C ARG A 168 5.04 -5.65 3.42
N LEU A 169 4.81 -6.33 4.53
CA LEU A 169 4.82 -5.76 5.87
C LEU A 169 6.06 -6.24 6.62
N ARG A 170 6.50 -5.44 7.58
CA ARG A 170 7.51 -5.80 8.57
C ARG A 170 6.99 -5.46 9.96
N GLU A 171 7.28 -6.33 10.90
CA GLU A 171 7.00 -6.13 12.31
C GLU A 171 8.07 -5.23 12.95
N PHE A 172 7.64 -4.19 13.64
CA PHE A 172 8.44 -3.26 14.42
C PHE A 172 7.91 -3.23 15.85
N GLY A 173 8.56 -3.96 16.76
CA GLY A 173 7.97 -4.21 18.08
C GLY A 173 6.73 -5.10 17.92
N ASP A 174 5.57 -4.61 18.36
CA ASP A 174 4.29 -5.31 18.25
C ASP A 174 3.39 -4.72 17.14
N GLU A 175 3.96 -3.92 16.22
CA GLU A 175 3.22 -3.29 15.12
C GLU A 175 3.74 -3.73 13.74
N TYR A 176 2.83 -4.21 12.89
CA TYR A 176 3.11 -4.35 11.47
C TYR A 176 3.00 -3.01 10.73
N LYS A 177 4.02 -2.70 9.93
CA LYS A 177 4.02 -1.57 8.99
C LYS A 177 4.32 -2.05 7.59
N ILE A 178 3.65 -1.44 6.61
CA ILE A 178 3.88 -1.69 5.19
C ILE A 178 5.20 -1.04 4.79
N ILE A 179 6.05 -1.80 4.09
CA ILE A 179 7.36 -1.35 3.61
C ILE A 179 7.48 -1.38 2.09
N ASP A 180 6.55 -2.05 1.40
CA ASP A 180 6.45 -2.06 -0.06
C ASP A 180 5.08 -2.57 -0.49
N VAL A 181 4.69 -2.22 -1.72
CA VAL A 181 3.45 -2.67 -2.36
C VAL A 181 3.79 -3.16 -3.76
N THR A 182 3.35 -4.36 -4.10
CA THR A 182 3.49 -4.94 -5.44
C THR A 182 2.13 -4.97 -6.11
N VAL A 183 2.00 -4.35 -7.27
CA VAL A 183 0.77 -4.31 -8.06
C VAL A 183 1.03 -5.01 -9.39
N GLU A 184 0.23 -6.01 -9.74
CA GLU A 184 0.43 -6.80 -10.99
C GLU A 184 1.87 -7.34 -11.15
N GLY A 185 2.47 -7.78 -10.03
CA GLY A 185 3.84 -8.29 -10.00
C GLY A 185 4.94 -7.23 -10.06
N LEU A 186 4.59 -5.93 -10.14
CA LEU A 186 5.54 -4.82 -10.13
C LEU A 186 5.60 -4.16 -8.76
N SER A 187 6.76 -4.21 -8.11
CA SER A 187 6.98 -3.53 -6.83
C SER A 187 7.08 -2.02 -7.03
N MET A 188 6.23 -1.26 -6.36
CA MET A 188 6.21 0.20 -6.42
C MET A 188 7.47 0.81 -5.81
N GLY A 189 8.00 0.26 -4.72
CA GLY A 189 9.24 0.74 -4.13
C GLY A 189 10.43 0.62 -5.08
N ILE A 190 10.59 -0.51 -5.77
CA ILE A 190 11.67 -0.71 -6.74
C ILE A 190 11.52 0.26 -7.92
N THR A 191 10.33 0.38 -8.49
CA THR A 191 10.07 1.33 -9.58
C THR A 191 10.43 2.75 -9.16
N GLN A 192 9.98 3.19 -7.99
CA GLN A 192 10.26 4.54 -7.50
C GLN A 192 11.75 4.76 -7.25
N ARG A 193 12.45 3.75 -6.71
CA ARG A 193 13.91 3.78 -6.51
C ARG A 193 14.65 3.98 -7.81
N ASP A 194 14.26 3.27 -8.86
CA ASP A 194 14.93 3.32 -10.16
C ASP A 194 14.72 4.71 -10.80
N GLU A 195 13.52 5.28 -10.70
CA GLU A 195 13.23 6.66 -11.14
C GLU A 195 14.06 7.70 -10.38
N PHE A 196 14.09 7.63 -9.04
CA PHE A 196 14.84 8.58 -8.22
C PHE A 196 16.34 8.44 -8.42
N THR A 197 16.84 7.23 -8.56
CA THR A 197 18.25 6.98 -8.88
C THR A 197 18.64 7.62 -10.21
N ALA A 198 17.78 7.53 -11.23
CA ALA A 198 18.04 8.17 -12.53
C ALA A 198 18.08 9.71 -12.42
N VAL A 199 17.18 10.32 -11.64
CA VAL A 199 17.19 11.76 -11.36
C VAL A 199 18.48 12.17 -10.64
N ILE A 200 18.84 11.46 -9.57
CA ILE A 200 20.04 11.75 -8.78
C ILE A 200 21.30 11.63 -9.65
N GLN A 201 21.44 10.56 -10.43
CA GLN A 201 22.60 10.34 -11.31
C GLN A 201 22.73 11.42 -12.39
N LYS A 202 21.61 11.82 -13.00
CA LYS A 202 21.60 12.90 -14.00
C LYS A 202 22.05 14.24 -13.41
N ASN A 203 21.88 14.44 -12.10
CA ASN A 203 22.27 15.65 -11.38
C ASN A 203 23.55 15.44 -10.55
N GLY A 204 24.48 14.61 -11.04
CA GLY A 204 25.82 14.50 -10.45
C GLY A 204 25.91 13.68 -9.14
N GLY A 205 24.84 12.98 -8.76
CA GLY A 205 24.79 12.25 -7.49
C GLY A 205 24.15 13.02 -6.34
N GLU A 206 23.63 14.23 -6.60
CA GLU A 206 23.07 15.12 -5.59
C GLU A 206 21.61 14.78 -5.27
N VAL A 207 21.34 14.43 -4.01
CA VAL A 207 19.97 14.17 -3.52
C VAL A 207 19.16 15.48 -3.45
N SER A 208 19.81 16.60 -3.16
CA SER A 208 19.19 17.93 -3.11
C SER A 208 18.44 18.28 -4.40
N ALA A 209 18.96 17.87 -5.56
CA ALA A 209 18.28 18.05 -6.84
C ALA A 209 16.97 17.27 -6.94
N LEU A 210 16.91 16.04 -6.41
CA LEU A 210 15.67 15.27 -6.32
C LEU A 210 14.68 15.95 -5.36
N THR A 211 15.13 16.33 -4.17
CA THR A 211 14.31 16.99 -3.14
C THR A 211 13.70 18.28 -3.69
N GLU A 212 14.47 19.09 -4.40
CA GLU A 212 13.98 20.32 -5.05
C GLU A 212 12.92 20.03 -6.12
N ASN A 213 13.12 19.00 -6.95
CA ASN A 213 12.10 18.58 -7.90
C ASN A 213 10.81 18.14 -7.21
N LEU A 214 10.89 17.49 -6.05
CA LEU A 214 9.71 17.12 -5.26
C LEU A 214 9.01 18.35 -4.70
N ARG A 215 9.74 19.32 -4.11
CA ARG A 215 9.18 20.59 -3.61
C ARG A 215 8.33 21.29 -4.68
N VAL A 216 8.90 21.47 -5.88
CA VAL A 216 8.19 22.07 -7.02
C VAL A 216 6.92 21.30 -7.37
N LYS A 217 6.96 19.96 -7.39
CA LYS A 217 5.79 19.14 -7.72
C LYS A 217 4.70 19.22 -6.66
N VAL A 218 5.05 19.28 -5.38
CA VAL A 218 4.07 19.36 -4.28
C VAL A 218 3.63 20.80 -3.96
N GLY A 219 4.29 21.80 -4.56
CA GLY A 219 3.98 23.22 -4.38
C GLY A 219 4.55 23.83 -3.10
N LYS A 220 5.72 23.34 -2.67
CA LYS A 220 6.50 23.89 -1.54
C LYS A 220 7.72 24.65 -2.04
#